data_AF-A0A4Q4CYL8-F1
#
_entry.id   AF-A0A4Q4CYL8-F1
#
_cell.length_a   1.000
_cell.length_b   1.000
_cell.length_c   1.000
_cell.angle_alpha   90.00
_cell.angle_beta   90.00
_cell.angle_gamma   90.00
#
_symmetry.space_group_name_H-M   'P 1'
#
loop_
_entity.id
_entity.type
_entity.pdbx_description
1 polymer ?
#
loop_
_entity_poly.entity_id
_entity_poly.type
_entity_poly.pdbx_seq_one_letter_code
_entity_poly.pdbx_strand_id
1 'polypeptide(L)' 'DTAAEDDLVIETGAAPVFIDSVSLDLLAGSELDWNEALIGAHFAVRNPQAVSGCGCGVSFAVA' A
#
# COMPACT_ATOMS: atom_id res chain seq x y z
N ASP A 1 -17.56 -4.05 3.23
CA ASP A 1 -16.56 -4.22 2.16
C ASP A 1 -17.21 -4.10 0.80
N THR A 2 -17.31 -2.87 0.31
CA THR A 2 -17.76 -2.58 -1.06
C THR A 2 -16.95 -1.38 -1.52
N ALA A 3 -16.36 -1.48 -2.71
CA ALA A 3 -15.59 -0.40 -3.30
C ALA A 3 -16.49 0.82 -3.57
N ALA A 4 -15.97 2.02 -3.36
CA ALA A 4 -16.58 3.24 -3.87
C ALA A 4 -16.50 3.28 -5.41
N GLU A 5 -17.30 4.14 -6.04
CA GLU A 5 -17.36 4.22 -7.51
C GLU A 5 -16.03 4.67 -8.14
N ASP A 6 -15.21 5.42 -7.41
CA ASP A 6 -13.92 5.94 -7.85
C ASP A 6 -12.71 5.17 -7.30
N ASP A 7 -12.95 4.07 -6.58
CA ASP A 7 -11.87 3.20 -6.11
C ASP A 7 -11.31 2.35 -7.26
N LEU A 8 -9.98 2.25 -7.31
CA LEU A 8 -9.34 1.17 -8.04
C LEU A 8 -9.40 -0.10 -7.21
N VAL A 9 -9.94 -1.16 -7.81
CA VAL A 9 -9.99 -2.49 -7.21
C VAL A 9 -8.92 -3.38 -7.81
N ILE A 10 -8.05 -3.90 -6.95
CA ILE A 10 -7.02 -4.89 -7.31
C ILE A 10 -7.40 -6.22 -6.67
N GLU A 11 -7.70 -7.23 -7.49
CA GLU A 11 -8.12 -8.57 -7.02
C GLU A 11 -6.98 -9.59 -7.00
N THR A 12 -5.74 -9.13 -6.84
CA THR A 12 -4.56 -10.00 -6.84
C THR A 12 -4.22 -10.46 -5.43
N GLY A 13 -4.11 -11.77 -5.21
CA GLY A 13 -3.70 -12.36 -3.93
C GLY A 13 -4.86 -12.98 -3.15
N ALA A 14 -4.78 -12.90 -1.82
CA ALA A 14 -5.74 -13.56 -0.92
C ALA A 14 -6.98 -12.70 -0.59
N ALA A 15 -6.93 -11.40 -0.85
CA ALA A 15 -8.01 -10.45 -0.57
C ALA A 15 -7.97 -9.29 -1.58
N PRO A 16 -9.13 -8.67 -1.88
CA PRO A 16 -9.18 -7.48 -2.70
C PRO A 16 -8.54 -6.28 -1.99
N VAL A 17 -7.85 -5.44 -2.75
CA VAL A 17 -7.31 -4.15 -2.31
C VAL A 17 -8.08 -3.05 -3.00
N PHE A 18 -8.58 -2.08 -2.23
CA PHE A 18 -9.25 -0.89 -2.73
C PHE A 18 -8.35 0.33 -2.52
N ILE A 19 -8.16 1.13 -3.57
CA ILE A 19 -7.33 2.33 -3.53
C ILE A 19 -8.17 3.50 -4.02
N ASP A 20 -8.36 4.50 -3.15
CA ASP A 20 -9.08 5.72 -3.50
C ASP A 20 -8.33 6.54 -4.57
N SER A 21 -9.07 7.36 -5.28
CA SER A 21 -8.57 8.15 -6.40
C SER A 21 -7.44 9.13 -6.03
N VAL A 22 -7.41 9.65 -4.80
CA VAL A 22 -6.38 10.58 -4.31
C VAL A 22 -5.08 9.85 -3.99
N SER A 23 -5.19 8.61 -3.51
CA SER A 23 -4.07 7.75 -3.16
C SER A 23 -3.39 7.11 -4.38
N LEU A 24 -4.06 7.05 -5.54
CA LEU A 24 -3.54 6.39 -6.75
C LEU A 24 -2.19 6.95 -7.21
N ASP A 25 -2.07 8.27 -7.29
CA ASP A 25 -0.83 8.91 -7.74
C ASP A 25 0.30 8.68 -6.75
N LEU A 26 -0.03 8.65 -5.45
CA LEU A 26 0.94 8.38 -4.39
C LEU A 26 1.43 6.94 -4.40
N LEU A 27 0.60 5.99 -4.83
CA LEU A 27 0.87 4.55 -4.78
C LEU A 27 1.24 3.96 -6.14
N ALA A 28 1.31 4.76 -7.20
CA ALA A 28 1.57 4.30 -8.55
C ALA A 28 2.87 3.47 -8.63
N GLY A 29 2.73 2.21 -9.05
CA GLY A 29 3.85 1.25 -9.15
C GLY A 29 4.36 0.71 -7.82
N SER A 30 3.65 0.97 -6.72
CA SER A 30 3.99 0.40 -5.41
C SER A 30 3.64 -1.08 -5.32
N GLU A 31 4.39 -1.80 -4.49
CA GLU A 31 4.12 -3.18 -4.11
C GLU A 31 3.68 -3.23 -2.64
N LEU A 32 2.64 -4.01 -2.35
CA LEU A 32 2.11 -4.24 -1.01
C LEU A 32 2.47 -5.66 -0.56
N ASP A 33 3.10 -5.78 0.61
CA ASP A 33 3.60 -7.06 1.12
C ASP A 33 3.16 -7.29 2.58
N TRP A 34 2.75 -8.52 2.90
CA TRP A 34 2.37 -8.90 4.26
C TRP A 34 3.57 -9.43 5.02
N ASN A 35 3.92 -8.76 6.12
CA ASN A 35 5.07 -9.09 6.94
C ASN A 35 4.65 -9.52 8.35
N GLU A 36 5.18 -10.65 8.81
CA GLU A 36 5.03 -11.14 10.17
C GLU A 36 6.36 -10.99 10.92
N ALA A 37 6.42 -10.07 11.87
CA ALA A 37 7.59 -9.78 12.67
C ALA A 37 7.32 -10.00 14.16
N LEU A 38 8.39 -9.99 14.97
CA LEU A 38 8.28 -10.09 16.43
C LEU A 38 7.35 -9.03 17.04
N ILE A 39 7.30 -7.85 16.42
CA ILE A 39 6.50 -6.71 16.86
C ILE A 39 5.02 -6.82 16.45
N GLY A 40 4.67 -7.82 15.63
CA GLY A 40 3.33 -8.02 15.09
C GLY A 40 3.35 -8.27 13.58
N ALA A 41 2.15 -8.49 13.04
CA ALA A 41 1.92 -8.63 11.62
C ALA A 41 1.39 -7.32 11.03
N HIS A 42 1.93 -6.90 9.88
CA HIS A 42 1.57 -5.64 9.24
C HIS A 42 1.79 -5.69 7.72
N PHE A 43 1.13 -4.79 7.01
CA PHE A 43 1.45 -4.53 5.61
C PHE A 43 2.64 -3.57 5.51
N ALA A 44 3.59 -3.90 4.64
CA ALA A 44 4.68 -3.02 4.23
C ALA A 44 4.41 -2.55 2.80
N VAL A 45 4.68 -1.27 2.54
CA VAL A 45 4.51 -0.66 1.21
C VAL A 45 5.88 -0.35 0.63
N ARG A 46 6.21 -0.95 -0.51
CA ARG A 46 7.42 -0.62 -1.29
C ARG A 46 7.02 0.30 -2.43
N ASN A 47 7.23 1.59 -2.21
CA ASN A 47 6.85 2.63 -3.17
C ASN A 47 8.09 3.14 -3.95
N PRO A 48 8.14 3.00 -5.29
CA PRO A 48 9.26 3.50 -6.09
C PRO A 48 9.38 5.03 -6.11
N GLN A 49 8.32 5.75 -5.75
CA GLN A 49 8.29 7.20 -5.64
C GLN A 49 8.74 7.72 -4.27
N ALA A 50 8.93 6.83 -3.28
CA ALA A 50 9.34 7.23 -1.95
C ALA A 50 10.79 7.75 -1.93
N VAL A 51 10.98 8.95 -1.37
CA VAL A 51 12.30 9.55 -1.15
C VAL A 51 12.86 9.27 0.25
N SER A 52 11.99 8.88 1.19
CA SER A 52 12.39 8.36 2.49
C SER A 52 11.30 7.44 3.05
N GLY A 53 11.66 6.60 4.02
CA GLY A 53 10.71 5.68 4.67
C GLY A 53 11.18 5.20 6.04
N CYS A 54 10.24 4.74 6.83
CA CYS A 54 10.53 4.12 8.13
C CYS A 54 11.11 2.71 7.92
N GLY A 55 12.04 2.30 8.78
CA GLY A 55 12.71 1.00 8.67
C GLY A 55 11.78 -0.23 8.75
N CYS A 56 10.57 -0.09 9.29
CA CYS A 56 9.57 -1.16 9.31
C CYS A 56 8.65 -1.19 8.06
N GLY A 57 8.80 -0.25 7.12
CA GLY A 57 8.09 -0.25 5.83
C GLY A 57 6.62 0.20 5.88
N VAL A 58 6.15 0.72 7.02
CA VAL A 58 4.76 1.15 7.22
C VAL A 58 4.50 2.60 6.80
N SER A 59 5.56 3.39 6.61
CA SER A 59 5.44 4.80 6.24
C SER A 59 6.56 5.23 5.30
N PHE A 60 6.21 6.15 4.41
CA PHE A 60 7.10 6.73 3.42
C PHE A 60 6.75 8.21 3.21
N ALA A 61 7.69 8.95 2.62
CA ALA A 61 7.47 10.29 2.11
C ALA A 61 7.78 10.33 0.62
N VAL A 62 6.94 11.03 -0.13
CA VAL A 62 7.16 11.40 -1.53
C VAL A 62 7.61 12.87 -1.59
N ALA A 63 8.36 13.26 -2.63
CA ALA A 63 8.89 14.62 -2.79
C ALA A 63 7.89 15.57 -3.44
#